data_AF-A0A2N1M4H8-F1
#
_entry.id   AF-A0A2N1M4H8-F1
#
_cell.length_a   1.000
_cell.length_b   1.000
_cell.length_c   1.000
_cell.angle_alpha   90.00
_cell.angle_beta   90.00
_cell.angle_gamma   90.00
#
_symmetry.space_group_name_H-M   'P 1'
#
loop_
_entity.id
_entity.type
_entity.pdbx_description
1 polymer ?
#
loop_
_entity_poly.entity_id
_entity_poly.type
_entity_poly.pdbx_seq_one_letter_code
_entity_poly.pdbx_strand_id
1 'polypeptide(L)'
;QWACFISADDKHKVPIGESVPVSTGVRNRRSLSTQNNDLNASDHDFTKLSLTPSVIFFVSIPSNISGGFYNGQVFVSFKDTVFEPSSAIRHATEFQDAIHKMYTPQASPPILCLYTDGGPDHRCTYGSVQIALISLFLSGNYDMLIAVRTAPHHSWTNPAERIMSILNLGLQNVAIMRNTMSDESEALFDKADTLDEIRDKANKNSNLEMELRDCIKDVQSLLHSRSERLVLKDQYFKCYNAASEYDINGLFQSMSKVDPLLTRNDTTQAQLTRHNELVSFMKTHCHERAYSFQIKKCQDVSCNICTPIRLPQTVFDSLHFLPDPVPALDNPDHYTSFQAVYGKQTSEEFRPSLQLNQANAEPAPKSVFASGKIRDYIMCCDCGKRRCVYSDKALSQDEIQDFKQSLDTYDYSCGAPLFPDDHYLAELLFVRVKISCDTPMEILYYSSRKSGNSDICYHCGTDSDFVDPPDSIRTKYKIIYPLCQRCQDKGKEFNARMEVKVNGSNSKRRKTR
;
A
#
# COMPACT_ATOMS: atom_id res chain seq x y z
N GLN A 1 -0.77 31.26 12.29
CA GLN A 1 -1.35 30.13 11.53
C GLN A 1 -1.55 28.97 12.50
N TRP A 2 -2.76 28.41 12.58
CA TRP A 2 -3.13 27.43 13.63
C TRP A 2 -2.88 25.97 13.26
N ALA A 3 -2.60 25.70 11.99
CA ALA A 3 -2.44 24.35 11.46
C ALA A 3 -1.04 24.13 10.88
N CYS A 4 -0.47 22.97 11.18
CA CYS A 4 0.66 22.38 10.47
C CYS A 4 0.11 21.39 9.44
N PHE A 5 0.48 21.55 8.17
CA PHE A 5 0.10 20.60 7.12
C PHE A 5 1.33 19.83 6.63
N ILE A 6 1.32 18.52 6.84
CA ILE A 6 2.36 17.59 6.39
C ILE A 6 1.78 16.69 5.32
N SER A 7 2.47 16.62 4.18
CA SER A 7 2.27 15.59 3.17
C SER A 7 3.46 14.64 3.20
N ALA A 8 3.23 13.33 3.18
CA ALA A 8 4.30 12.36 3.28
C ALA A 8 4.12 11.18 2.31
N ASP A 9 5.24 10.59 1.92
CA ASP A 9 5.27 9.42 1.04
C ASP A 9 6.63 8.71 1.11
N ASP A 10 6.63 7.41 0.81
CA ASP A 10 7.83 6.58 0.68
C ASP A 10 8.14 6.33 -0.80
N LYS A 11 9.40 6.44 -1.18
CA LYS A 11 9.84 6.15 -2.54
C LYS A 11 10.14 4.66 -2.70
N HIS A 12 10.11 4.19 -3.96
CA HIS A 12 10.68 2.90 -4.31
C HIS A 12 12.11 2.73 -3.75
N LYS A 13 12.40 1.52 -3.30
CA LYS A 13 13.67 1.13 -2.69
C LYS A 13 14.85 1.40 -3.63
N VAL A 14 15.96 1.83 -3.04
CA VAL A 14 17.23 2.05 -3.71
C VAL A 14 18.15 0.87 -3.37
N PRO A 15 18.49 -0.01 -4.33
CA PRO A 15 19.33 -1.17 -4.07
C PRO A 15 20.78 -0.76 -3.77
N ILE A 16 21.44 -1.48 -2.86
CA ILE A 16 22.86 -1.26 -2.52
C ILE A 16 23.68 -2.46 -2.99
N GLY A 17 24.74 -2.20 -3.75
CA GLY A 17 25.66 -3.24 -4.19
C GLY A 17 26.44 -3.88 -3.04
N GLU A 18 26.73 -5.17 -3.15
CA GLU A 18 27.51 -5.92 -2.15
C GLU A 18 29.01 -5.85 -2.42
N SER A 19 29.45 -6.34 -3.58
CA SER A 19 30.86 -6.31 -4.02
C SER A 19 31.09 -5.47 -5.28
N VAL A 20 30.01 -5.05 -5.93
CA VAL A 20 30.04 -4.19 -7.13
C VAL A 20 29.02 -3.09 -6.93
N PRO A 21 29.34 -1.83 -7.23
CA PRO A 21 28.35 -0.75 -7.23
C PRO A 21 27.11 -1.09 -8.06
N VAL A 22 25.93 -0.72 -7.57
CA VAL A 22 24.66 -0.91 -8.27
C VAL A 22 24.04 0.44 -8.59
N SER A 23 23.61 0.62 -9.83
CA SER A 23 22.96 1.85 -10.27
C SER A 23 21.52 1.93 -9.79
N THR A 24 21.08 3.14 -9.45
CA THR A 24 19.68 3.43 -9.09
C THR A 24 18.69 3.33 -10.27
N GLY A 25 19.14 2.92 -11.47
CA GLY A 25 18.27 2.56 -12.60
C GLY A 25 17.84 3.72 -13.50
N VAL A 26 18.24 4.96 -13.23
CA VAL A 26 17.89 6.10 -14.09
C VAL A 26 18.94 6.28 -15.19
N ARG A 27 18.69 5.66 -16.35
CA ARG A 27 19.57 5.68 -17.53
C ARG A 27 19.58 7.09 -18.15
N ASN A 28 20.72 7.81 -18.12
CA ASN A 28 21.17 8.64 -19.25
C ASN A 28 22.53 9.37 -19.13
N ARG A 29 23.31 9.31 -18.03
CA ARG A 29 24.65 9.97 -17.98
C ARG A 29 25.67 9.23 -17.10
N ARG A 30 26.93 9.71 -17.12
CA ARG A 30 28.06 9.18 -16.32
C ARG A 30 27.70 9.11 -14.83
N SER A 31 27.87 7.93 -14.23
CA SER A 31 27.58 7.65 -12.82
C SER A 31 28.67 8.15 -11.88
N LEU A 32 28.31 8.48 -10.64
CA LEU A 32 29.23 8.78 -9.52
C LEU A 32 29.24 7.59 -8.54
N SER A 33 30.44 7.17 -8.09
CA SER A 33 30.69 6.17 -7.05
C SER A 33 31.16 6.83 -5.75
N THR A 34 31.17 6.07 -4.64
CA THR A 34 31.80 6.50 -3.37
C THR A 34 33.32 6.70 -3.56
N GLN A 35 33.93 7.55 -2.73
CA GLN A 35 35.37 7.84 -2.82
C GLN A 35 36.18 6.54 -2.70
N ASN A 36 37.20 6.37 -3.57
CA ASN A 36 38.09 5.21 -3.67
C ASN A 36 37.53 3.94 -4.34
N ASN A 37 36.39 4.00 -5.05
CA ASN A 37 35.85 2.86 -5.81
C ASN A 37 35.87 3.06 -7.33
N ASP A 38 36.23 2.00 -8.07
CA ASP A 38 36.18 1.96 -9.54
C ASP A 38 34.73 2.14 -10.05
N LEU A 39 34.57 2.88 -11.15
CA LEU A 39 33.28 3.12 -11.82
C LEU A 39 32.82 1.90 -12.64
N ASN A 40 32.50 0.81 -11.94
CA ASN A 40 31.89 -0.39 -12.51
C ASN A 40 30.51 -0.59 -11.86
N ALA A 41 29.42 -0.60 -12.63
CA ALA A 41 28.07 -0.76 -12.09
C ALA A 41 27.39 -2.03 -12.63
N SER A 42 26.89 -2.88 -11.74
CA SER A 42 26.07 -4.05 -12.10
C SER A 42 24.60 -3.64 -12.27
N ASP A 43 23.86 -4.42 -13.06
CA ASP A 43 22.39 -4.32 -13.10
C ASP A 43 21.79 -4.83 -11.77
N HIS A 44 20.59 -4.36 -11.46
CA HIS A 44 19.95 -4.34 -10.14
C HIS A 44 19.44 -5.70 -9.60
N ASP A 45 19.72 -6.81 -10.29
CA ASP A 45 19.04 -8.09 -10.05
C ASP A 45 19.58 -8.90 -8.84
N PHE A 46 20.66 -8.46 -8.18
CA PHE A 46 21.34 -9.25 -7.13
C PHE A 46 21.81 -8.42 -5.92
N THR A 47 20.92 -7.66 -5.28
CA THR A 47 21.23 -6.93 -4.03
C THR A 47 20.38 -7.40 -2.86
N LYS A 48 21.01 -7.82 -1.76
CA LYS A 48 20.32 -8.15 -0.50
C LYS A 48 19.92 -6.93 0.33
N LEU A 49 20.69 -5.83 0.22
CA LEU A 49 20.46 -4.59 0.98
C LEU A 49 19.83 -3.51 0.12
N SER A 50 18.97 -2.70 0.73
CA SER A 50 18.36 -1.55 0.08
C SER A 50 17.98 -0.47 1.10
N LEU A 51 17.87 0.76 0.63
CA LEU A 51 17.35 1.89 1.40
C LEU A 51 15.96 2.26 0.91
N THR A 52 15.05 2.62 1.81
CA THR A 52 13.76 3.24 1.49
C THR A 52 13.88 4.75 1.70
N PRO A 53 13.91 5.57 0.62
CA PRO A 53 13.81 7.01 0.76
C PRO A 53 12.41 7.38 1.26
N SER A 54 12.33 8.21 2.29
CA SER A 54 11.08 8.71 2.88
C SER A 54 11.05 10.22 2.84
N VAL A 55 9.90 10.80 2.48
CA VAL A 55 9.71 12.24 2.35
C VAL A 55 8.66 12.71 3.35
N ILE A 56 9.01 13.75 4.12
CA ILE A 56 8.09 14.52 4.96
C ILE A 56 8.10 15.95 4.43
N PHE A 57 7.00 16.38 3.82
CA PHE A 57 6.85 17.70 3.23
C PHE A 57 5.92 18.58 4.09
N PHE A 58 6.50 19.58 4.75
CA PHE A 58 5.76 20.64 5.44
C PHE A 58 5.26 21.65 4.42
N VAL A 59 3.97 21.60 4.15
CA VAL A 59 3.33 22.45 3.16
C VAL A 59 3.06 23.83 3.77
N SER A 60 3.58 24.87 3.13
CA SER A 60 3.17 26.25 3.41
C SER A 60 1.75 26.46 2.89
N ILE A 61 0.77 26.38 3.80
CA ILE A 61 -0.65 26.55 3.44
C ILE A 61 -0.85 27.97 2.87
N PRO A 62 -1.33 28.10 1.63
CA PRO A 62 -1.57 29.41 1.03
C PRO A 62 -2.73 30.13 1.72
N SER A 63 -2.77 31.46 1.62
CA SER A 63 -3.86 32.29 2.14
C SER A 63 -5.17 32.12 1.36
N ASN A 64 -5.13 31.54 0.16
CA ASN A 64 -6.28 31.26 -0.69
C ASN A 64 -6.17 29.85 -1.26
N ILE A 65 -7.32 29.16 -1.41
CA ILE A 65 -7.42 27.82 -1.98
C ILE A 65 -6.87 27.70 -3.41
N SER A 66 -6.88 28.79 -4.19
CA SER A 66 -6.28 28.86 -5.53
C SER A 66 -4.75 28.98 -5.50
N GLY A 67 -4.15 29.15 -4.31
CA GLY A 67 -2.71 29.21 -4.13
C GLY A 67 -2.03 27.85 -4.30
N GLY A 68 -0.71 27.86 -4.49
CA GLY A 68 0.07 26.63 -4.66
C GLY A 68 0.36 25.93 -3.33
N PHE A 69 0.04 24.63 -3.26
CA PHE A 69 0.40 23.74 -2.14
C PHE A 69 1.77 23.04 -2.33
N TYR A 70 2.60 23.55 -3.23
CA TYR A 70 3.93 23.01 -3.55
C TYR A 70 5.06 23.95 -3.12
N ASN A 71 4.88 24.58 -1.95
CA ASN A 71 5.88 25.41 -1.29
C ASN A 71 6.00 24.97 0.17
N GLY A 72 7.19 25.12 0.75
CA GLY A 72 7.47 24.78 2.15
C GLY A 72 8.77 24.01 2.33
N GLN A 73 8.92 23.32 3.47
CA GLN A 73 10.15 22.63 3.84
C GLN A 73 10.03 21.13 3.59
N VAL A 74 11.00 20.57 2.87
CA VAL A 74 11.10 19.12 2.64
C VAL A 74 12.14 18.52 3.57
N PHE A 75 11.79 17.39 4.19
CA PHE A 75 12.69 16.51 4.92
C PHE A 75 12.78 15.16 4.20
N VAL A 76 13.98 14.60 4.12
CA VAL A 76 14.26 13.30 3.47
C VAL A 76 15.07 12.40 4.40
N SER A 77 14.71 11.13 4.48
CA SER A 77 15.48 10.08 5.15
C SER A 77 15.74 8.92 4.19
N PHE A 78 16.83 8.18 4.40
CA PHE A 78 17.13 6.94 3.68
C PHE A 78 17.22 5.78 4.67
N LYS A 79 16.07 5.15 4.92
CA LYS A 79 15.89 4.12 5.96
C LYS A 79 16.45 2.78 5.49
N ASP A 80 17.22 2.10 6.32
CA ASP A 80 17.63 0.73 6.06
C ASP A 80 16.44 -0.23 6.07
N THR A 81 16.25 -0.95 4.96
CA THR A 81 15.15 -1.91 4.86
C THR A 81 15.28 -3.13 5.77
N VAL A 82 16.50 -3.47 6.21
CA VAL A 82 16.72 -4.58 7.14
C VAL A 82 16.32 -4.15 8.54
N PHE A 83 16.97 -3.11 9.09
CA PHE A 83 16.89 -2.79 10.52
C PHE A 83 16.06 -1.54 10.85
N GLU A 84 15.57 -0.81 9.86
CA GLU A 84 14.70 0.36 10.03
C GLU A 84 13.40 0.19 9.21
N PRO A 85 12.66 -0.92 9.39
CA PRO A 85 11.47 -1.18 8.59
C PRO A 85 10.40 -0.11 8.81
N SER A 86 9.76 0.34 7.71
CA SER A 86 8.60 1.22 7.79
C SER A 86 7.49 0.59 8.64
N SER A 87 6.90 1.41 9.50
CA SER A 87 5.72 1.06 10.30
C SER A 87 4.97 2.34 10.64
N ALA A 88 3.66 2.24 10.87
CA ALA A 88 2.83 3.40 11.21
C ALA A 88 3.38 4.20 12.41
N ILE A 89 3.84 3.53 13.48
CA ILE A 89 4.38 4.19 14.67
C ILE A 89 5.75 4.84 14.41
N ARG A 90 6.60 4.22 13.56
CA ARG A 90 7.87 4.83 13.13
C ARG A 90 7.60 6.13 12.38
N HIS A 91 6.70 6.11 11.39
CA HIS A 91 6.32 7.33 10.67
C HIS A 91 5.75 8.41 11.59
N ALA A 92 4.88 8.04 12.54
CA ALA A 92 4.36 8.98 13.53
C ALA A 92 5.46 9.61 14.40
N THR A 93 6.47 8.82 14.77
CA THR A 93 7.64 9.30 15.54
C THR A 93 8.48 10.25 14.69
N GLU A 94 8.75 9.89 13.44
CA GLU A 94 9.48 10.74 12.49
C GLU A 94 8.75 12.06 12.20
N PHE A 95 7.40 12.04 12.12
CA PHE A 95 6.62 13.28 12.03
C PHE A 95 6.80 14.15 13.27
N GLN A 96 6.76 13.57 14.47
CA GLN A 96 6.99 14.31 15.70
C GLN A 96 8.40 14.94 15.74
N ASP A 97 9.43 14.18 15.38
CA ASP A 97 10.81 14.67 15.35
C ASP A 97 10.98 15.80 14.33
N ALA A 98 10.37 15.67 13.15
CA ALA A 98 10.42 16.71 12.14
C ALA A 98 9.66 17.97 12.60
N ILE A 99 8.54 17.81 13.31
CA ILE A 99 7.78 18.94 13.89
C ILE A 99 8.63 19.66 14.95
N HIS A 100 9.33 18.93 15.83
CA HIS A 100 10.23 19.52 16.82
C HIS A 100 11.44 20.24 16.20
N LYS A 101 11.86 19.84 15.00
CA LYS A 101 12.89 20.57 14.23
C LYS A 101 12.32 21.83 13.56
N MET A 102 11.03 21.85 13.23
CA MET A 102 10.37 22.97 12.55
C MET A 102 9.85 24.03 13.51
N TYR A 103 9.42 23.64 14.70
CA TYR A 103 8.76 24.51 15.67
C TYR A 103 9.33 24.34 17.06
N THR A 104 9.43 25.44 17.80
CA THR A 104 9.62 25.35 19.26
C THR A 104 8.33 24.81 19.91
N PRO A 105 8.41 24.17 21.10
CA PRO A 105 7.23 23.61 21.76
C PRO A 105 6.08 24.61 21.93
N GLN A 106 6.39 25.88 22.24
CA GLN A 106 5.39 26.94 22.42
C GLN A 106 4.81 27.45 21.10
N ALA A 107 5.56 27.35 19.99
CA ALA A 107 5.16 27.85 18.69
C ALA A 107 4.51 26.78 17.78
N SER A 108 4.59 25.51 18.16
CA SER A 108 4.01 24.40 17.39
C SER A 108 2.51 24.59 17.18
N PRO A 109 1.97 24.54 15.94
CA PRO A 109 0.55 24.71 15.71
C PRO A 109 -0.31 23.66 16.44
N PRO A 110 -1.44 24.04 17.06
CA PRO A 110 -2.29 23.10 17.80
C PRO A 110 -3.12 22.16 16.90
N ILE A 111 -3.19 22.41 15.58
CA ILE A 111 -3.84 21.51 14.63
C ILE A 111 -2.78 20.84 13.75
N LEU A 112 -2.81 19.51 13.65
CA LEU A 112 -1.96 18.74 12.75
C LEU A 112 -2.79 18.10 11.64
N CYS A 113 -2.48 18.42 10.40
CA CYS A 113 -3.04 17.79 9.21
C CYS A 113 -1.98 16.92 8.53
N LEU A 114 -2.28 15.63 8.32
CA LEU A 114 -1.44 14.67 7.62
C LEU A 114 -2.14 14.25 6.32
N TYR A 115 -1.41 14.21 5.21
CA TYR A 115 -1.89 13.72 3.92
C TYR A 115 -0.90 12.73 3.29
N THR A 116 -1.36 11.52 3.03
CA THR A 116 -0.51 10.39 2.59
C THR A 116 -1.16 9.59 1.48
N ASP A 117 -0.41 8.71 0.83
CA ASP A 117 -0.88 7.85 -0.26
C ASP A 117 -1.92 6.78 0.19
N GLY A 118 -1.92 6.44 1.49
CA GLY A 118 -2.80 5.41 2.05
C GLY A 118 -2.28 3.98 1.88
N GLY A 119 -0.97 3.81 1.73
CA GLY A 119 -0.29 2.51 1.85
C GLY A 119 -0.54 1.84 3.21
N PRO A 120 -0.03 0.61 3.45
CA PRO A 120 -0.32 -0.16 4.65
C PRO A 120 -0.08 0.58 5.97
N ASP A 121 1.01 1.36 6.05
CA ASP A 121 1.39 2.15 7.24
C ASP A 121 0.62 3.47 7.38
N HIS A 122 -0.24 3.79 6.42
CA HIS A 122 -1.03 5.01 6.35
C HIS A 122 -2.53 4.75 6.15
N ARG A 123 -2.93 3.47 6.17
CA ARG A 123 -4.32 3.07 5.99
C ARG A 123 -5.10 3.32 7.28
N CYS A 124 -5.89 4.39 7.28
CA CYS A 124 -6.69 4.88 8.42
C CYS A 124 -7.60 3.83 9.10
N THR A 125 -7.95 2.73 8.43
CA THR A 125 -8.78 1.65 8.97
C THR A 125 -7.98 0.58 9.74
N TYR A 126 -6.65 0.62 9.69
CA TYR A 126 -5.79 -0.35 10.39
C TYR A 126 -5.55 0.09 11.83
N GLY A 127 -5.68 -0.85 12.76
CA GLY A 127 -5.52 -0.60 14.19
C GLY A 127 -4.15 -0.03 14.54
N SER A 128 -3.08 -0.59 13.95
CA SER A 128 -1.71 -0.05 14.09
C SER A 128 -1.58 1.41 13.70
N VAL A 129 -2.27 1.85 12.64
CA VAL A 129 -2.28 3.24 12.17
C VAL A 129 -3.07 4.12 13.13
N GLN A 130 -4.23 3.67 13.59
CA GLN A 130 -5.06 4.41 14.55
C GLN A 130 -4.30 4.65 15.86
N ILE A 131 -3.64 3.63 16.41
CA ILE A 131 -2.82 3.77 17.63
C ILE A 131 -1.65 4.73 17.41
N ALA A 132 -0.95 4.63 16.29
CA ALA A 132 0.15 5.53 15.98
C ALA A 132 -0.30 7.00 15.91
N LEU A 133 -1.46 7.26 15.31
CA LEU A 133 -2.04 8.60 15.22
C LEU A 133 -2.54 9.10 16.59
N ILE A 134 -3.12 8.25 17.43
CA ILE A 134 -3.50 8.61 18.80
C ILE A 134 -2.24 8.92 19.63
N SER A 135 -1.19 8.11 19.51
CA SER A 135 0.09 8.34 20.18
C SER A 135 0.67 9.71 19.79
N LEU A 136 0.66 10.03 18.49
CA LEU A 136 1.09 11.32 17.96
C LEU A 136 0.21 12.47 18.46
N PHE A 137 -1.11 12.29 18.48
CA PHE A 137 -2.06 13.27 18.98
C PHE A 137 -1.77 13.66 20.44
N LEU A 138 -1.63 12.64 21.30
CA LEU A 138 -1.39 12.80 22.73
C LEU A 138 0.01 13.36 23.03
N SER A 139 1.03 12.86 22.35
CA SER A 139 2.42 13.28 22.54
C SER A 139 2.64 14.73 22.08
N GLY A 140 2.04 15.11 20.95
CA GLY A 140 2.16 16.47 20.42
C GLY A 140 1.21 17.49 21.05
N ASN A 141 0.33 17.08 21.97
CA ASN A 141 -0.66 17.95 22.62
C ASN A 141 -1.47 18.78 21.60
N TYR A 142 -1.96 18.11 20.56
CA TYR A 142 -2.79 18.75 19.53
C TYR A 142 -4.22 18.91 20.02
N ASP A 143 -4.88 20.00 19.62
CA ASP A 143 -6.31 20.17 19.83
C ASP A 143 -7.12 19.41 18.78
N MET A 144 -6.53 19.23 17.59
CA MET A 144 -7.09 18.38 16.55
C MET A 144 -5.97 17.76 15.70
N LEU A 145 -6.08 16.46 15.42
CA LEU A 145 -5.28 15.76 14.42
C LEU A 145 -6.22 15.27 13.31
N ILE A 146 -5.86 15.55 12.06
CA ILE A 146 -6.59 15.13 10.87
C ILE A 146 -5.61 14.33 10.00
N ALA A 147 -5.75 13.01 9.95
CA ALA A 147 -5.01 12.20 9.00
C ALA A 147 -5.93 11.81 7.84
N VAL A 148 -5.56 12.18 6.62
CA VAL A 148 -6.29 11.88 5.39
C VAL A 148 -5.36 11.11 4.47
N ARG A 149 -5.91 10.14 3.75
CA ARG A 149 -5.20 9.40 2.70
C ARG A 149 -5.80 9.69 1.33
N THR A 150 -5.00 9.52 0.28
CA THR A 150 -5.53 9.54 -1.08
C THR A 150 -6.52 8.39 -1.30
N ALA A 151 -7.48 8.62 -2.18
CA ALA A 151 -8.32 7.56 -2.69
C ALA A 151 -7.46 6.56 -3.49
N PRO A 152 -7.80 5.26 -3.52
CA PRO A 152 -7.09 4.29 -4.34
C PRO A 152 -6.94 4.77 -5.80
N HIS A 153 -5.74 4.62 -6.37
CA HIS A 153 -5.37 5.09 -7.72
C HIS A 153 -5.27 6.62 -7.90
N HIS A 154 -5.34 7.40 -6.82
CA HIS A 154 -5.20 8.86 -6.85
C HIS A 154 -3.97 9.36 -6.08
N SER A 155 -2.91 8.55 -5.94
CA SER A 155 -1.68 8.98 -5.25
C SER A 155 -1.03 10.23 -5.86
N TRP A 156 -1.25 10.50 -7.16
CA TRP A 156 -0.81 11.71 -7.84
C TRP A 156 -1.35 13.02 -7.23
N THR A 157 -2.41 12.98 -6.42
CA THR A 157 -2.91 14.15 -5.69
C THR A 157 -2.11 14.45 -4.42
N ASN A 158 -1.27 13.53 -3.96
CA ASN A 158 -0.38 13.71 -2.81
C ASN A 158 0.69 14.77 -3.13
N PRO A 159 0.77 15.90 -2.40
CA PRO A 159 1.80 16.90 -2.66
C PRO A 159 3.24 16.35 -2.60
N ALA A 160 3.49 15.37 -1.73
CA ALA A 160 4.76 14.66 -1.60
C ALA A 160 5.15 13.89 -2.88
N GLU A 161 4.19 13.44 -3.68
CA GLU A 161 4.47 12.75 -4.95
C GLU A 161 5.20 13.69 -5.93
N ARG A 162 4.87 15.00 -5.91
CA ARG A 162 5.62 15.99 -6.70
C ARG A 162 7.06 16.16 -6.19
N ILE A 163 7.28 16.03 -4.88
CA ILE A 163 8.62 16.10 -4.28
C ILE A 163 9.48 14.92 -4.73
N MET A 164 8.88 13.74 -4.95
CA MET A 164 9.58 12.57 -5.47
C MET A 164 10.27 12.82 -6.81
N SER A 165 9.71 13.70 -7.65
CA SER A 165 10.32 14.08 -8.92
C SER A 165 11.61 14.90 -8.75
N ILE A 166 11.70 15.73 -7.71
CA ILE A 166 12.91 16.49 -7.38
C ILE A 166 13.93 15.56 -6.71
N LEU A 167 13.48 14.68 -5.79
CA LEU A 167 14.34 13.69 -5.16
C LEU A 167 15.01 12.76 -6.18
N ASN A 168 14.32 12.43 -7.27
CA ASN A 168 14.90 11.69 -8.40
C ASN A 168 16.15 12.37 -8.98
N LEU A 169 16.24 13.70 -9.01
CA LEU A 169 17.44 14.39 -9.49
C LEU A 169 18.64 14.11 -8.58
N GLY A 170 18.41 14.01 -7.27
CA GLY A 170 19.43 13.60 -6.30
C GLY A 170 19.86 12.14 -6.48
N LEU A 171 18.93 11.27 -6.86
CA LEU A 171 19.18 9.83 -7.05
C LEU A 171 19.69 9.46 -8.45
N GLN A 172 19.61 10.36 -9.42
CA GLN A 172 20.10 10.14 -10.77
C GLN A 172 21.63 10.01 -10.83
N ASN A 173 22.09 9.09 -11.69
CA ASN A 173 23.51 8.83 -11.94
C ASN A 173 24.29 8.48 -10.66
N VAL A 174 23.65 7.76 -9.75
CA VAL A 174 24.27 7.24 -8.53
C VAL A 174 24.52 5.74 -8.69
N ALA A 175 25.74 5.30 -8.38
CA ALA A 175 26.10 3.90 -8.25
C ALA A 175 26.64 3.66 -6.84
N ILE A 176 25.97 2.82 -6.06
CA ILE A 176 26.24 2.66 -4.62
C ILE A 176 26.57 1.22 -4.27
N MET A 177 27.48 1.08 -3.31
CA MET A 177 27.96 -0.17 -2.76
C MET A 177 28.17 0.02 -1.26
N ARG A 178 27.90 -1.02 -0.47
CA ARG A 178 28.27 -1.02 0.94
C ARG A 178 29.79 -1.15 1.11
N ASN A 179 30.28 -0.78 2.27
CA ASN A 179 31.65 -1.11 2.68
C ASN A 179 31.77 -2.61 3.01
N THR A 180 32.98 -3.12 2.93
CA THR A 180 33.30 -4.50 3.36
C THR A 180 33.26 -4.58 4.88
N MET A 181 32.71 -5.67 5.40
CA MET A 181 32.65 -6.01 6.83
C MET A 181 33.85 -6.91 7.21
N SER A 182 33.89 -7.40 8.45
CA SER A 182 34.88 -8.43 8.83
C SER A 182 34.62 -9.76 8.10
N ASP A 183 35.66 -10.56 7.88
CA ASP A 183 35.56 -11.87 7.21
C ASP A 183 34.51 -12.79 7.85
N GLU A 184 34.34 -12.71 9.17
CA GLU A 184 33.33 -13.48 9.90
C GLU A 184 31.90 -13.00 9.58
N SER A 185 31.66 -11.69 9.62
CA SER A 185 30.35 -11.11 9.26
C SER A 185 30.02 -11.33 7.79
N GLU A 186 30.99 -11.21 6.89
CA GLU A 186 30.83 -11.50 5.46
C GLU A 186 30.40 -12.97 5.26
N ALA A 187 31.09 -13.91 5.91
CA ALA A 187 30.75 -15.33 5.83
C ALA A 187 29.35 -15.67 6.40
N LEU A 188 28.88 -14.90 7.39
CA LEU A 188 27.53 -15.04 7.94
C LEU A 188 26.47 -14.45 6.99
N PHE A 189 26.74 -13.26 6.46
CA PHE A 189 25.88 -12.51 5.55
C PHE A 189 25.70 -13.24 4.21
N ASP A 190 26.76 -13.82 3.65
CA ASP A 190 26.73 -14.59 2.41
C ASP A 190 25.71 -15.73 2.44
N LYS A 191 25.54 -16.35 3.60
CA LYS A 191 24.63 -17.47 3.82
C LYS A 191 23.16 -17.05 3.99
N ALA A 192 22.83 -15.76 3.93
CA ALA A 192 21.47 -15.24 4.12
C ALA A 192 20.97 -14.61 2.82
N ASP A 193 19.78 -15.02 2.38
CA ASP A 193 19.20 -14.61 1.09
C ASP A 193 17.93 -13.76 1.24
N THR A 194 17.38 -13.68 2.46
CA THR A 194 16.18 -12.89 2.76
C THR A 194 16.42 -11.89 3.89
N LEU A 195 15.64 -10.80 3.93
CA LEU A 195 15.70 -9.82 5.03
C LEU A 195 15.48 -10.46 6.40
N ASP A 196 14.61 -11.47 6.47
CA ASP A 196 14.31 -12.18 7.72
C ASP A 196 15.48 -13.08 8.14
N GLU A 197 16.13 -13.78 7.20
CA GLU A 197 17.35 -14.54 7.49
C GLU A 197 18.51 -13.65 7.95
N ILE A 198 18.65 -12.46 7.36
CA ILE A 198 19.66 -11.48 7.78
C ILE A 198 19.38 -11.04 9.22
N ARG A 199 18.13 -10.68 9.54
CA ARG A 199 17.72 -10.30 10.91
C ARG A 199 17.94 -11.44 11.89
N ASP A 200 17.57 -12.66 11.54
CA ASP A 200 17.72 -13.83 12.42
C ASP A 200 19.18 -14.11 12.75
N LYS A 201 20.10 -13.90 11.80
CA LYS A 201 21.54 -14.04 12.05
C LYS A 201 22.09 -12.88 12.85
N ALA A 202 21.67 -11.65 12.55
CA ALA A 202 22.05 -10.47 13.31
C ALA A 202 21.61 -10.57 14.78
N ASN A 203 20.40 -11.09 15.03
CA ASN A 203 19.90 -11.37 16.39
C ASN A 203 20.75 -12.41 17.14
N LYS A 204 21.41 -13.34 16.42
CA LYS A 204 22.30 -14.35 17.00
C LYS A 204 23.75 -13.87 17.14
N ASN A 205 24.13 -12.82 16.42
CA ASN A 205 25.49 -12.27 16.42
C ASN A 205 25.41 -10.73 16.35
N SER A 206 25.59 -10.09 17.50
CA SER A 206 25.51 -8.62 17.63
C SER A 206 26.59 -7.88 16.81
N ASN A 207 27.73 -8.52 16.53
CA ASN A 207 28.76 -7.92 15.67
C ASN A 207 28.26 -7.78 14.23
N LEU A 208 27.52 -8.77 13.73
CA LEU A 208 26.93 -8.74 12.39
C LEU A 208 25.92 -7.59 12.26
N GLU A 209 25.06 -7.36 13.26
CA GLU A 209 24.12 -6.22 13.22
C GLU A 209 24.86 -4.88 13.14
N MET A 210 25.84 -4.69 14.02
CA MET A 210 26.63 -3.46 14.09
C MET A 210 27.38 -3.21 12.77
N GLU A 211 28.09 -4.21 12.25
CA GLU A 211 28.84 -4.08 11.00
C GLU A 211 27.93 -3.87 9.78
N LEU A 212 26.74 -4.51 9.74
CA LEU A 212 25.78 -4.27 8.65
C LEU A 212 25.23 -2.84 8.67
N ARG A 213 24.92 -2.29 9.86
CA ARG A 213 24.50 -0.89 9.99
C ARG A 213 25.64 0.05 9.60
N ASP A 214 26.86 -0.24 10.01
CA ASP A 214 28.02 0.60 9.72
C ASP A 214 28.40 0.57 8.23
N CYS A 215 28.29 -0.58 7.57
CA CYS A 215 28.74 -0.73 6.19
C CYS A 215 27.92 0.09 5.18
N ILE A 216 26.70 0.53 5.53
CA ILE A 216 25.84 1.35 4.68
C ILE A 216 25.87 2.85 5.03
N LYS A 217 26.55 3.26 6.12
CA LYS A 217 26.57 4.67 6.57
C LYS A 217 27.17 5.62 5.54
N ASP A 218 28.19 5.20 4.81
CA ASP A 218 28.79 6.02 3.76
C ASP A 218 27.83 6.24 2.59
N VAL A 219 27.03 5.22 2.26
CA VAL A 219 25.96 5.31 1.26
C VAL A 219 24.88 6.27 1.73
N GLN A 220 24.41 6.15 2.97
CA GLN A 220 23.43 7.08 3.54
C GLN A 220 23.96 8.52 3.56
N SER A 221 25.22 8.72 3.97
CA SER A 221 25.87 10.04 4.01
C SER A 221 26.02 10.66 2.63
N LEU A 222 26.37 9.85 1.62
CA LEU A 222 26.42 10.28 0.22
C LEU A 222 25.03 10.75 -0.26
N LEU A 223 23.98 9.97 0.02
CA LEU A 223 22.62 10.29 -0.39
C LEU A 223 22.04 11.49 0.37
N HIS A 224 22.36 11.65 1.66
CA HIS A 224 22.06 12.85 2.44
C HIS A 224 22.71 14.09 1.81
N SER A 225 24.02 14.07 1.62
CA SER A 225 24.76 15.21 1.05
C SER A 225 24.25 15.62 -0.33
N ARG A 226 23.79 14.66 -1.14
CA ARG A 226 23.16 14.95 -2.44
C ARG A 226 21.76 15.54 -2.29
N SER A 227 20.97 14.98 -1.39
CA SER A 227 19.59 15.42 -1.16
C SER A 227 19.54 16.82 -0.58
N GLU A 228 20.44 17.19 0.33
CA GLU A 228 20.53 18.54 0.93
C GLU A 228 20.89 19.63 -0.08
N ARG A 229 21.43 19.29 -1.25
CA ARG A 229 21.67 20.23 -2.35
C ARG A 229 20.44 20.47 -3.22
N LEU A 230 19.40 19.65 -3.07
CA LEU A 230 18.13 19.83 -3.76
C LEU A 230 17.37 21.00 -3.15
N VAL A 231 16.65 21.71 -4.01
CA VAL A 231 15.91 22.91 -3.62
C VAL A 231 14.47 22.78 -4.10
N LEU A 232 13.52 22.99 -3.19
CA LEU A 232 12.13 23.27 -3.55
C LEU A 232 11.93 24.78 -3.45
N LYS A 233 11.78 25.44 -4.61
CA LYS A 233 11.70 26.90 -4.71
C LYS A 233 12.95 27.56 -4.12
N ASP A 234 12.84 28.12 -2.93
CA ASP A 234 13.93 28.83 -2.23
C ASP A 234 14.39 28.10 -0.96
N GLN A 235 13.89 26.88 -0.71
CA GLN A 235 14.20 26.08 0.47
C GLN A 235 14.99 24.83 0.10
N TYR A 236 16.17 24.69 0.72
CA TYR A 236 16.97 23.48 0.64
C TYR A 236 16.26 22.33 1.37
N PHE A 237 16.40 21.12 0.83
CA PHE A 237 15.96 19.92 1.51
C PHE A 237 16.78 19.71 2.78
N LYS A 238 16.17 19.15 3.81
CA LYS A 238 16.84 18.76 5.05
C LYS A 238 16.86 17.24 5.17
N CYS A 239 17.92 16.68 5.73
CA CYS A 239 17.95 15.27 6.04
C CYS A 239 17.59 14.98 7.49
N TYR A 240 17.04 13.80 7.74
CA TYR A 240 16.77 13.29 9.09
C TYR A 240 17.10 11.79 9.15
N ASN A 241 17.43 11.33 10.35
CA ASN A 241 17.68 9.92 10.60
C ASN A 241 16.35 9.21 10.89
N ALA A 242 16.27 7.92 10.57
CA ALA A 242 15.14 7.08 10.98
C ALA A 242 14.95 7.14 12.51
N ALA A 243 13.70 7.10 12.97
CA ALA A 243 13.42 7.11 14.40
C ALA A 243 14.04 5.87 15.09
N SER A 244 14.65 6.03 16.26
CA SER A 244 15.18 4.87 16.99
C SER A 244 14.06 4.09 17.68
N GLU A 245 14.31 2.83 18.07
CA GLU A 245 13.34 2.10 18.90
C GLU A 245 13.09 2.79 20.25
N TYR A 246 14.07 3.54 20.77
CA TYR A 246 13.89 4.35 21.98
C TYR A 246 12.86 5.45 21.76
N ASP A 247 12.97 6.21 20.66
CA ASP A 247 12.05 7.30 20.32
C ASP A 247 10.64 6.77 20.04
N ILE A 248 10.55 5.64 19.32
CA ILE A 248 9.28 4.97 19.04
C ILE A 248 8.59 4.53 20.34
N ASN A 249 9.34 3.96 21.27
CA ASN A 249 8.80 3.59 22.58
C ASN A 249 8.38 4.84 23.37
N GLY A 250 9.16 5.92 23.32
CA GLY A 250 8.82 7.20 23.93
C GLY A 250 7.50 7.78 23.40
N LEU A 251 7.28 7.73 22.09
CA LEU A 251 6.00 8.14 21.49
C LEU A 251 4.85 7.27 22.01
N PHE A 252 5.03 5.94 21.95
CA PHE A 252 3.99 4.98 22.33
C PHE A 252 3.58 5.06 23.80
N GLN A 253 4.50 5.45 24.71
CA GLN A 253 4.19 5.65 26.14
C GLN A 253 3.02 6.62 26.37
N SER A 254 2.73 7.52 25.43
CA SER A 254 1.57 8.41 25.51
C SER A 254 0.24 7.64 25.55
N MET A 255 0.19 6.42 25.00
CA MET A 255 -1.01 5.56 25.01
C MET A 255 -1.42 5.13 26.41
N SER A 256 -0.50 5.10 27.38
CA SER A 256 -0.83 4.74 28.76
C SER A 256 -1.84 5.69 29.42
N LYS A 257 -2.03 6.90 28.86
CA LYS A 257 -3.09 7.83 29.27
C LYS A 257 -4.49 7.38 28.85
N VAL A 258 -4.58 6.64 27.74
CA VAL A 258 -5.84 6.13 27.20
C VAL A 258 -6.12 4.73 27.72
N ASP A 259 -5.15 3.83 27.55
CA ASP A 259 -5.26 2.45 28.02
C ASP A 259 -3.86 1.95 28.45
N PRO A 260 -3.61 1.76 29.75
CA PRO A 260 -2.31 1.33 30.26
C PRO A 260 -2.00 -0.15 29.96
N LEU A 261 -2.97 -0.96 29.55
CA LEU A 261 -2.78 -2.37 29.21
C LEU A 261 -2.42 -2.59 27.73
N LEU A 262 -2.54 -1.56 26.90
CA LEU A 262 -2.23 -1.64 25.47
C LEU A 262 -0.73 -1.81 25.24
N THR A 263 -0.37 -2.74 24.35
CA THR A 263 1.03 -2.98 23.96
C THR A 263 1.27 -2.63 22.49
N ARG A 264 2.54 -2.44 22.10
CA ARG A 264 2.91 -2.20 20.68
C ARG A 264 2.53 -3.35 19.74
N ASN A 265 2.28 -4.54 20.28
CA ASN A 265 1.93 -5.74 19.52
C ASN A 265 0.43 -5.82 19.20
N ASP A 266 -0.38 -4.99 19.86
CA ASP A 266 -1.82 -4.89 19.60
C ASP A 266 -2.02 -4.04 18.35
N THR A 267 -2.03 -4.69 17.19
CA THR A 267 -2.01 -4.00 15.88
C THR A 267 -3.26 -4.27 15.05
N THR A 268 -3.99 -5.34 15.35
CA THR A 268 -5.20 -5.75 14.63
C THR A 268 -6.46 -5.24 15.33
N GLN A 269 -7.50 -4.97 14.54
CA GLN A 269 -8.79 -4.52 15.10
C GLN A 269 -9.36 -5.49 16.15
N ALA A 270 -9.20 -6.80 15.94
CA ALA A 270 -9.66 -7.80 16.91
C ALA A 270 -8.94 -7.74 18.26
N GLN A 271 -7.66 -7.34 18.27
CA GLN A 271 -6.94 -7.08 19.52
C GLN A 271 -7.46 -5.80 20.17
N LEU A 272 -7.59 -4.72 19.39
CA LEU A 272 -8.03 -3.42 19.91
C LEU A 272 -9.44 -3.44 20.51
N THR A 273 -10.34 -4.26 19.99
CA THR A 273 -11.69 -4.40 20.57
C THR A 273 -11.71 -4.96 21.99
N ARG A 274 -10.60 -5.56 22.47
CA ARG A 274 -10.47 -6.06 23.84
C ARG A 274 -10.11 -4.95 24.83
N HIS A 275 -9.71 -3.78 24.33
CA HIS A 275 -9.30 -2.61 25.10
C HIS A 275 -10.48 -1.64 25.25
N ASN A 276 -11.30 -1.84 26.29
CA ASN A 276 -12.53 -1.08 26.49
C ASN A 276 -12.28 0.44 26.63
N GLU A 277 -11.19 0.83 27.29
CA GLU A 277 -10.84 2.25 27.46
C GLU A 277 -10.44 2.90 26.14
N LEU A 278 -9.63 2.19 25.33
CA LEU A 278 -9.31 2.62 23.97
C LEU A 278 -10.57 2.77 23.10
N VAL A 279 -11.46 1.77 23.14
CA VAL A 279 -12.72 1.81 22.36
C VAL A 279 -13.61 2.97 22.83
N SER A 280 -13.67 3.24 24.14
CA SER A 280 -14.41 4.38 24.69
C SER A 280 -13.82 5.72 24.23
N PHE A 281 -12.50 5.86 24.27
CA PHE A 281 -11.78 7.03 23.77
C PHE A 281 -12.05 7.25 22.28
N MET A 282 -11.93 6.21 21.47
CA MET A 282 -12.16 6.31 20.02
C MET A 282 -13.60 6.75 19.69
N LYS A 283 -14.61 6.23 20.41
CA LYS A 283 -16.02 6.64 20.21
C LYS A 283 -16.29 8.11 20.53
N THR A 284 -15.55 8.68 21.48
CA THR A 284 -15.82 10.02 22.03
C THR A 284 -14.92 11.09 21.43
N HIS A 285 -13.69 10.75 21.02
CA HIS A 285 -12.69 11.70 20.56
C HIS A 285 -12.31 11.52 19.08
N CYS A 286 -12.57 10.34 18.51
CA CYS A 286 -12.15 10.02 17.15
C CYS A 286 -13.33 10.02 16.16
N HIS A 287 -13.01 10.32 14.90
CA HIS A 287 -13.92 10.22 13.78
C HIS A 287 -13.29 9.30 12.72
N GLU A 288 -13.74 8.04 12.75
CA GLU A 288 -13.26 6.98 11.88
C GLU A 288 -13.98 7.00 10.54
N ARG A 289 -13.22 7.05 9.45
CA ARG A 289 -13.68 6.95 8.06
C ARG A 289 -12.69 6.13 7.24
N ALA A 290 -13.09 5.66 6.06
CA ALA A 290 -12.21 4.87 5.19
C ALA A 290 -11.02 5.68 4.64
N TYR A 291 -11.21 6.98 4.43
CA TYR A 291 -10.17 7.88 3.89
C TYR A 291 -9.57 8.83 4.92
N SER A 292 -10.09 8.85 6.14
CA SER A 292 -9.56 9.71 7.18
C SER A 292 -9.70 9.11 8.56
N PHE A 293 -8.73 9.41 9.42
CA PHE A 293 -8.85 9.22 10.85
C PHE A 293 -8.59 10.56 11.51
N GLN A 294 -9.57 11.06 12.25
CA GLN A 294 -9.50 12.39 12.86
C GLN A 294 -9.68 12.25 14.37
N ILE A 295 -8.99 13.09 15.13
CA ILE A 295 -9.04 13.12 16.59
C ILE A 295 -9.22 14.58 16.99
N LYS A 296 -10.17 14.86 17.89
CA LYS A 296 -10.39 16.20 18.45
C LYS A 296 -10.43 16.07 19.97
N LYS A 297 -9.83 17.04 20.68
CA LYS A 297 -10.04 17.16 22.12
C LYS A 297 -11.54 17.34 22.41
N CYS A 298 -11.99 16.86 23.57
CA CYS A 298 -13.32 17.15 24.07
C CYS A 298 -13.28 18.37 25.01
N GLN A 299 -14.45 18.92 25.32
CA GLN A 299 -14.63 19.97 26.33
C GLN A 299 -15.21 19.40 27.64
N ASP A 300 -15.21 18.08 27.77
CA ASP A 300 -15.75 17.41 28.94
C ASP A 300 -14.81 17.61 30.14
N VAL A 301 -15.31 18.27 31.17
CA VAL A 301 -14.58 18.54 32.42
C VAL A 301 -14.19 17.27 33.18
N SER A 302 -14.84 16.14 32.90
CA SER A 302 -14.52 14.83 33.47
C SER A 302 -13.48 14.05 32.65
N CYS A 303 -13.08 14.55 31.48
CA CYS A 303 -12.07 13.90 30.64
C CYS A 303 -10.68 14.07 31.25
N ASN A 304 -10.13 12.98 31.77
CA ASN A 304 -8.78 12.94 32.33
C ASN A 304 -7.66 12.73 31.29
N ILE A 305 -8.03 12.63 30.00
CA ILE A 305 -7.09 12.35 28.90
C ILE A 305 -6.69 13.65 28.19
N CYS A 306 -7.67 14.53 27.94
CA CYS A 306 -7.44 15.79 27.25
C CYS A 306 -6.75 16.81 28.16
N THR A 307 -5.61 17.31 27.73
CA THR A 307 -4.98 18.52 28.27
C THR A 307 -5.77 19.77 27.88
N PRO A 308 -5.54 20.93 28.55
CA PRO A 308 -6.20 22.18 28.20
C PRO A 308 -6.10 22.51 26.70
N ILE A 309 -7.19 23.04 26.15
CA ILE A 309 -7.29 23.49 24.75
C ILE A 309 -6.34 24.67 24.54
N ARG A 310 -5.53 24.61 23.47
CA ARG A 310 -4.52 25.63 23.15
C ARG A 310 -5.06 26.71 22.20
N LEU A 311 -6.01 26.35 21.35
CA LEU A 311 -6.74 27.26 20.48
C LEU A 311 -7.58 28.26 21.29
N PRO A 312 -7.80 29.48 20.78
CA PRO A 312 -8.83 30.36 21.32
C PRO A 312 -10.19 29.64 21.30
N GLN A 313 -10.95 29.75 22.39
CA GLN A 313 -12.19 29.01 22.59
C GLN A 313 -13.17 29.16 21.39
N THR A 314 -13.36 30.38 20.90
CA THR A 314 -14.23 30.67 19.75
C THR A 314 -13.81 29.94 18.47
N VAL A 315 -12.49 29.74 18.26
CA VAL A 315 -11.96 29.00 17.11
C VAL A 315 -12.20 27.50 17.30
N PHE A 316 -11.94 26.98 18.50
CA PHE A 316 -12.13 25.57 18.82
C PHE A 316 -13.59 25.12 18.74
N ASP A 317 -14.51 25.97 19.18
CA ASP A 317 -15.96 25.72 19.11
C ASP A 317 -16.44 25.62 17.66
N SER A 318 -15.85 26.41 16.75
CA SER A 318 -16.15 26.36 15.31
C SER A 318 -15.42 25.23 14.55
N LEU A 319 -14.54 24.50 15.22
CA LEU A 319 -13.73 23.45 14.60
C LEU A 319 -14.51 22.13 14.58
N HIS A 320 -14.93 21.67 13.41
CA HIS A 320 -15.65 20.40 13.24
C HIS A 320 -14.77 19.35 12.53
N PHE A 321 -15.13 18.08 12.70
CA PHE A 321 -14.56 17.01 11.88
C PHE A 321 -14.84 17.25 10.40
N LEU A 322 -13.91 16.84 9.54
CA LEU A 322 -14.10 16.88 8.09
C LEU A 322 -15.30 16.00 7.72
N PRO A 323 -16.22 16.51 6.89
CA PRO A 323 -17.40 15.80 6.44
C PRO A 323 -17.06 14.80 5.33
N ASP A 324 -17.97 13.85 5.14
CA ASP A 324 -17.96 12.93 4.01
C ASP A 324 -18.52 13.61 2.75
N PRO A 325 -18.21 13.10 1.54
CA PRO A 325 -18.85 13.59 0.32
C PRO A 325 -20.37 13.39 0.36
N VAL A 326 -21.13 14.46 0.11
CA VAL A 326 -22.61 14.45 0.07
C VAL A 326 -23.06 14.98 -1.29
N PRO A 327 -23.86 14.22 -2.08
CA PRO A 327 -24.37 14.68 -3.37
C PRO A 327 -25.16 15.99 -3.24
N ALA A 328 -25.11 16.83 -4.26
CA ALA A 328 -25.92 18.03 -4.33
C ALA A 328 -27.38 17.64 -4.64
N LEU A 329 -28.33 18.31 -3.99
CA LEU A 329 -29.77 18.00 -4.15
C LEU A 329 -30.29 18.36 -5.55
N ASP A 330 -29.72 19.41 -6.14
CA ASP A 330 -30.06 19.94 -7.45
C ASP A 330 -29.28 19.25 -8.59
N ASN A 331 -28.13 18.64 -8.28
CA ASN A 331 -27.34 17.90 -9.25
C ASN A 331 -26.60 16.71 -8.59
N PRO A 332 -27.20 15.51 -8.61
CA PRO A 332 -26.61 14.31 -8.00
C PRO A 332 -25.24 13.90 -8.55
N ASP A 333 -24.83 14.40 -9.72
CA ASP A 333 -23.51 14.14 -10.31
C ASP A 333 -22.39 14.97 -9.65
N HIS A 334 -22.75 15.95 -8.81
CA HIS A 334 -21.81 16.81 -8.10
C HIS A 334 -21.97 16.68 -6.59
N TYR A 335 -20.89 16.90 -5.85
CA TYR A 335 -20.94 17.00 -4.40
C TYR A 335 -21.32 18.42 -3.96
N THR A 336 -22.08 18.49 -2.87
CA THR A 336 -22.37 19.72 -2.14
C THR A 336 -21.06 20.38 -1.69
N SER A 337 -20.99 21.71 -1.78
CA SER A 337 -19.79 22.46 -1.37
C SER A 337 -19.41 22.22 0.10
N PHE A 338 -18.10 22.24 0.39
CA PHE A 338 -17.58 22.06 1.76
C PHE A 338 -18.26 22.99 2.76
N GLN A 339 -18.42 24.28 2.42
CA GLN A 339 -19.04 25.27 3.31
C GLN A 339 -20.48 24.90 3.71
N ALA A 340 -21.22 24.25 2.81
CA ALA A 340 -22.60 23.85 3.06
C ALA A 340 -22.72 22.55 3.88
N VAL A 341 -21.68 21.71 3.92
CA VAL A 341 -21.67 20.44 4.68
C VAL A 341 -20.85 20.49 5.96
N TYR A 342 -19.91 21.43 6.10
CA TYR A 342 -19.04 21.52 7.26
C TYR A 342 -19.85 21.75 8.54
N GLY A 343 -19.54 20.97 9.59
CA GLY A 343 -20.28 20.97 10.85
C GLY A 343 -21.60 20.19 10.84
N LYS A 344 -21.98 19.56 9.72
CA LYS A 344 -23.15 18.68 9.64
C LYS A 344 -22.75 17.21 9.77
N GLN A 345 -23.70 16.38 10.21
CA GLN A 345 -23.52 14.93 10.22
C GLN A 345 -23.62 14.39 8.80
N THR A 346 -22.63 13.60 8.40
CA THR A 346 -22.53 12.96 7.08
C THR A 346 -22.23 11.47 7.22
N SER A 347 -22.44 10.71 6.15
CA SER A 347 -22.19 9.27 6.08
C SER A 347 -21.25 8.90 4.92
N GLU A 348 -20.64 7.73 5.00
CA GLU A 348 -19.76 7.20 3.96
C GLU A 348 -20.49 6.64 2.73
N GLU A 349 -21.82 6.75 2.67
CA GLU A 349 -22.67 6.13 1.65
C GLU A 349 -22.29 6.55 0.23
N PHE A 350 -21.96 7.83 0.05
CA PHE A 350 -21.66 8.42 -1.25
C PHE A 350 -20.16 8.52 -1.54
N ARG A 351 -19.32 7.80 -0.78
CA ARG A 351 -17.87 7.82 -1.04
C ARG A 351 -17.57 7.11 -2.39
N PRO A 352 -16.67 7.66 -3.23
CA PRO A 352 -16.41 7.13 -4.58
C PRO A 352 -16.06 5.64 -4.64
N SER A 353 -15.21 5.14 -3.73
CA SER A 353 -14.85 3.70 -3.74
C SER A 353 -16.01 2.78 -3.40
N LEU A 354 -16.96 3.22 -2.55
CA LEU A 354 -18.10 2.39 -2.21
C LEU A 354 -19.06 2.32 -3.40
N GLN A 355 -19.32 3.47 -4.04
CA GLN A 355 -20.14 3.54 -5.24
C GLN A 355 -19.53 2.71 -6.39
N LEU A 356 -18.23 2.85 -6.64
CA LEU A 356 -17.52 2.03 -7.62
C LEU A 356 -17.58 0.54 -7.30
N ASN A 357 -17.40 0.16 -6.02
CA ASN A 357 -17.47 -1.24 -5.62
C ASN A 357 -18.89 -1.81 -5.73
N GLN A 358 -19.93 -1.03 -5.41
CA GLN A 358 -21.33 -1.43 -5.60
C GLN A 358 -21.66 -1.55 -7.09
N ALA A 359 -21.27 -0.56 -7.90
CA ALA A 359 -21.43 -0.58 -9.35
C ALA A 359 -20.64 -1.70 -10.02
N ASN A 360 -19.57 -2.21 -9.41
CA ASN A 360 -18.78 -3.35 -9.90
C ASN A 360 -19.09 -4.68 -9.20
N ALA A 361 -19.95 -4.69 -8.17
CA ALA A 361 -20.30 -5.90 -7.45
C ALA A 361 -21.08 -6.85 -8.36
N GLU A 362 -20.70 -8.11 -8.38
CA GLU A 362 -21.52 -9.17 -8.98
C GLU A 362 -22.74 -9.40 -8.07
N PRO A 363 -23.94 -9.69 -8.61
CA PRO A 363 -25.14 -9.97 -7.85
C PRO A 363 -25.08 -11.39 -7.28
N ALA A 364 -24.10 -11.64 -6.41
CA ALA A 364 -23.87 -12.93 -5.79
C ALA A 364 -23.24 -12.75 -4.40
N PRO A 365 -23.35 -13.74 -3.50
CA PRO A 365 -22.73 -13.68 -2.18
C PRO A 365 -21.23 -13.36 -2.24
N LYS A 366 -20.76 -12.54 -1.30
CA LYS A 366 -19.33 -12.21 -1.19
C LYS A 366 -18.53 -13.50 -1.06
N SER A 367 -17.45 -13.63 -1.84
CA SER A 367 -16.55 -14.79 -1.90
C SER A 367 -17.05 -16.03 -2.64
N VAL A 368 -18.21 -16.01 -3.30
CA VAL A 368 -18.72 -17.20 -4.02
C VAL A 368 -17.86 -17.57 -5.23
N PHE A 369 -17.27 -16.59 -5.91
CA PHE A 369 -16.40 -16.79 -7.08
C PHE A 369 -14.98 -17.23 -6.68
N ALA A 370 -14.87 -18.47 -6.21
CA ALA A 370 -13.61 -19.11 -5.83
C ALA A 370 -13.52 -20.51 -6.45
N SER A 371 -12.30 -21.00 -6.72
CA SER A 371 -12.09 -22.30 -7.40
C SER A 371 -12.73 -23.48 -6.65
N GLY A 372 -12.67 -23.49 -5.31
CA GLY A 372 -13.30 -24.53 -4.47
C GLY A 372 -14.84 -24.47 -4.43
N LYS A 373 -15.44 -23.42 -5.00
CA LYS A 373 -16.90 -23.20 -5.05
C LYS A 373 -17.49 -23.44 -6.43
N ILE A 374 -16.66 -23.80 -7.43
CA ILE A 374 -17.14 -24.22 -8.74
C ILE A 374 -17.90 -25.54 -8.57
N ARG A 375 -19.14 -25.57 -9.06
CA ARG A 375 -20.02 -26.75 -9.04
C ARG A 375 -20.20 -27.33 -10.42
N ASP A 376 -20.27 -26.50 -11.45
CA ASP A 376 -20.31 -26.97 -12.83
C ASP A 376 -19.83 -25.93 -13.84
N TYR A 377 -19.98 -26.24 -15.12
CA TYR A 377 -19.78 -25.34 -16.23
C TYR A 377 -21.05 -25.22 -17.07
N ILE A 378 -21.29 -24.02 -17.59
CA ILE A 378 -22.33 -23.76 -18.59
C ILE A 378 -21.69 -23.23 -19.87
N MET A 379 -22.20 -23.65 -21.02
CA MET A 379 -21.71 -23.18 -22.32
C MET A 379 -22.55 -21.98 -22.78
N CYS A 380 -21.89 -20.91 -23.21
CA CYS A 380 -22.59 -19.78 -23.80
C CYS A 380 -23.02 -20.08 -25.24
N CYS A 381 -24.30 -19.89 -25.54
CA CYS A 381 -24.88 -20.16 -26.87
C CYS A 381 -24.31 -19.22 -27.95
N ASP A 382 -23.96 -17.97 -27.59
CA ASP A 382 -23.45 -16.98 -28.57
C ASP A 382 -21.98 -17.19 -28.95
N CYS A 383 -21.13 -17.57 -27.99
CA CYS A 383 -19.68 -17.62 -28.21
C CYS A 383 -19.05 -19.00 -28.01
N GLY A 384 -19.82 -19.98 -27.55
CA GLY A 384 -19.35 -21.35 -27.28
C GLY A 384 -18.41 -21.49 -26.09
N LYS A 385 -18.08 -20.40 -25.38
CA LYS A 385 -17.18 -20.45 -24.21
C LYS A 385 -17.88 -21.08 -23.02
N ARG A 386 -17.14 -21.94 -22.29
CA ARG A 386 -17.58 -22.45 -20.98
C ARG A 386 -17.41 -21.37 -19.91
N ARG A 387 -18.42 -21.18 -19.07
CA ARG A 387 -18.43 -20.30 -17.90
C ARG A 387 -18.57 -21.13 -16.64
N CYS A 388 -17.91 -20.71 -15.57
CA CYS A 388 -17.95 -21.40 -14.30
C CYS A 388 -19.28 -21.11 -13.59
N VAL A 389 -19.92 -22.15 -13.08
CA VAL A 389 -21.10 -22.08 -12.22
C VAL A 389 -20.67 -22.36 -10.79
N TYR A 390 -21.02 -21.46 -9.87
CA TYR A 390 -20.54 -21.42 -8.50
C TYR A 390 -21.67 -21.63 -7.49
N SER A 391 -21.37 -22.21 -6.33
CA SER A 391 -22.26 -22.25 -5.17
C SER A 391 -21.47 -22.34 -3.87
N ASP A 392 -21.97 -21.70 -2.80
CA ASP A 392 -21.36 -21.78 -1.47
C ASP A 392 -21.47 -23.19 -0.86
N LYS A 393 -22.53 -23.93 -1.19
CA LYS A 393 -22.75 -25.31 -0.74
C LYS A 393 -22.48 -26.32 -1.84
N ALA A 394 -22.24 -27.57 -1.47
CA ALA A 394 -22.33 -28.68 -2.41
C ALA A 394 -23.80 -28.88 -2.82
N LEU A 395 -24.06 -29.21 -4.08
CA LEU A 395 -25.41 -29.45 -4.57
C LEU A 395 -25.90 -30.84 -4.17
N SER A 396 -27.18 -30.96 -3.83
CA SER A 396 -27.86 -32.25 -3.67
C SER A 396 -28.05 -32.96 -5.01
N GLN A 397 -28.42 -34.24 -5.00
CA GLN A 397 -28.69 -34.98 -6.24
C GLN A 397 -29.86 -34.37 -7.02
N ASP A 398 -30.91 -33.92 -6.31
CA ASP A 398 -32.07 -33.27 -6.89
C ASP A 398 -31.70 -31.91 -7.50
N GLU A 399 -30.91 -31.09 -6.78
CA GLU A 399 -30.43 -29.79 -7.29
C GLU A 399 -29.54 -29.95 -8.54
N ILE A 400 -28.73 -31.01 -8.61
CA ILE A 400 -27.94 -31.34 -9.80
C ILE A 400 -28.84 -31.72 -10.97
N GLN A 401 -29.89 -32.50 -10.71
CA GLN A 401 -30.83 -32.95 -11.73
C GLN A 401 -31.64 -31.77 -12.30
N ASP A 402 -32.16 -30.91 -11.42
CA ASP A 402 -32.91 -29.71 -11.79
C ASP A 402 -32.03 -28.72 -12.56
N PHE A 403 -30.78 -28.55 -12.13
CA PHE A 403 -29.82 -27.71 -12.86
C PHE A 403 -29.59 -28.25 -14.28
N LYS A 404 -29.36 -29.56 -14.44
CA LYS A 404 -29.17 -30.17 -15.77
C LYS A 404 -30.40 -30.03 -16.65
N GLN A 405 -31.60 -30.25 -16.11
CA GLN A 405 -32.84 -30.06 -16.86
C GLN A 405 -33.01 -28.59 -17.30
N SER A 406 -32.56 -27.65 -16.47
CA SER A 406 -32.59 -26.23 -16.81
C SER A 406 -31.62 -25.88 -17.94
N LEU A 407 -30.44 -26.54 -18.01
CA LEU A 407 -29.50 -26.36 -19.12
C LEU A 407 -30.08 -26.79 -20.48
N ASP A 408 -31.01 -27.75 -20.48
CA ASP A 408 -31.72 -28.18 -21.69
C ASP A 408 -32.91 -27.27 -22.04
N THR A 409 -33.37 -26.46 -21.08
CA THR A 409 -34.57 -25.62 -21.20
C THR A 409 -34.24 -24.17 -21.53
N TYR A 410 -33.12 -23.65 -21.04
CA TYR A 410 -32.73 -22.25 -21.17
C TYR A 410 -31.41 -22.08 -21.92
N ASP A 411 -31.41 -21.20 -22.91
CA ASP A 411 -30.17 -20.74 -23.55
C ASP A 411 -29.44 -19.74 -22.66
N TYR A 412 -28.15 -19.98 -22.42
CA TYR A 412 -27.30 -19.08 -21.64
C TYR A 412 -26.40 -18.23 -22.53
N SER A 413 -26.38 -16.93 -22.24
CA SER A 413 -25.47 -15.96 -22.86
C SER A 413 -24.55 -15.33 -21.82
N CYS A 414 -23.30 -15.04 -22.20
CA CYS A 414 -22.34 -14.42 -21.29
C CYS A 414 -22.90 -13.10 -20.75
N GLY A 415 -22.91 -12.95 -19.43
CA GLY A 415 -23.41 -11.75 -18.78
C GLY A 415 -24.87 -11.81 -18.35
N ALA A 416 -25.62 -12.84 -18.77
CA ALA A 416 -26.97 -13.09 -18.29
C ALA A 416 -26.97 -13.84 -16.94
N PRO A 417 -28.02 -13.67 -16.11
CA PRO A 417 -28.25 -14.58 -14.99
C PRO A 417 -28.53 -16.00 -15.50
N LEU A 418 -28.26 -17.00 -14.65
CA LEU A 418 -28.41 -18.41 -15.01
C LEU A 418 -29.88 -18.86 -15.06
N PHE A 419 -30.72 -18.24 -14.22
CA PHE A 419 -32.15 -18.53 -14.13
C PHE A 419 -32.95 -17.23 -14.03
N PRO A 420 -34.25 -17.27 -14.36
CA PRO A 420 -35.20 -16.22 -13.97
C PRO A 420 -35.25 -16.01 -12.45
N ASP A 421 -35.64 -14.80 -12.02
CA ASP A 421 -35.65 -14.39 -10.61
C ASP A 421 -36.59 -15.23 -9.73
N ASP A 422 -37.60 -15.89 -10.31
CA ASP A 422 -38.56 -16.75 -9.61
C ASP A 422 -38.13 -18.21 -9.49
N HIS A 423 -37.01 -18.60 -10.10
CA HIS A 423 -36.48 -19.96 -9.99
C HIS A 423 -35.67 -20.14 -8.70
N TYR A 424 -36.01 -21.17 -7.91
CA TYR A 424 -35.36 -21.42 -6.61
C TYR A 424 -33.83 -21.63 -6.66
N LEU A 425 -33.27 -22.02 -7.82
CA LEU A 425 -31.84 -22.21 -8.02
C LEU A 425 -31.09 -20.88 -8.22
N ALA A 426 -31.79 -19.78 -8.51
CA ALA A 426 -31.20 -18.44 -8.67
C ALA A 426 -30.49 -17.95 -7.39
N GLU A 427 -30.95 -18.37 -6.21
CA GLU A 427 -30.32 -18.06 -4.93
C GLU A 427 -29.20 -19.04 -4.53
N LEU A 428 -28.99 -20.10 -5.31
CA LEU A 428 -28.04 -21.19 -4.99
C LEU A 428 -26.87 -21.25 -5.96
N LEU A 429 -27.12 -20.99 -7.24
CA LEU A 429 -26.17 -21.17 -8.33
C LEU A 429 -25.91 -19.84 -9.02
N PHE A 430 -24.63 -19.48 -9.08
CA PHE A 430 -24.18 -18.18 -9.54
C PHE A 430 -23.23 -18.31 -10.72
N VAL A 431 -23.37 -17.40 -11.67
CA VAL A 431 -22.41 -17.16 -12.75
C VAL A 431 -21.93 -15.71 -12.65
N ARG A 432 -20.80 -15.40 -13.28
CA ARG A 432 -20.42 -14.00 -13.47
C ARG A 432 -21.34 -13.36 -14.49
N VAL A 433 -21.90 -12.21 -14.15
CA VAL A 433 -22.79 -11.45 -15.04
C VAL A 433 -22.10 -10.20 -15.58
N LYS A 434 -20.99 -9.76 -14.97
CA LYS A 434 -20.16 -8.66 -15.49
C LYS A 434 -19.10 -9.14 -16.48
N ILE A 435 -19.53 -9.99 -17.41
CA ILE A 435 -18.70 -10.54 -18.49
C ILE A 435 -19.46 -10.45 -19.81
N SER A 436 -18.70 -10.50 -20.91
CA SER A 436 -19.25 -10.54 -22.27
C SER A 436 -18.65 -11.71 -23.06
N CYS A 437 -19.19 -11.95 -24.25
CA CYS A 437 -18.63 -12.94 -25.18
C CYS A 437 -17.18 -12.65 -25.57
N ASP A 438 -16.71 -11.40 -25.50
CA ASP A 438 -15.31 -11.04 -25.74
C ASP A 438 -14.40 -11.33 -24.54
N THR A 439 -14.98 -11.49 -23.35
CA THR A 439 -14.21 -11.80 -22.13
C THR A 439 -13.55 -13.18 -22.29
N PRO A 440 -12.23 -13.31 -22.01
CA PRO A 440 -11.53 -14.60 -22.03
C PRO A 440 -12.15 -15.62 -21.06
N MET A 441 -11.66 -16.86 -21.13
CA MET A 441 -11.99 -17.91 -20.16
C MET A 441 -11.63 -17.46 -18.75
N GLU A 442 -12.48 -17.83 -17.78
CA GLU A 442 -12.23 -17.51 -16.38
C GLU A 442 -10.97 -18.23 -15.90
N ILE A 443 -10.05 -17.50 -15.28
CA ILE A 443 -8.79 -18.08 -14.78
C ILE A 443 -9.05 -19.19 -13.75
N LEU A 444 -10.16 -19.08 -13.01
CA LEU A 444 -10.55 -20.08 -12.03
C LEU A 444 -10.84 -21.46 -12.65
N TYR A 445 -11.23 -21.52 -13.93
CA TYR A 445 -11.38 -22.77 -14.68
C TYR A 445 -10.08 -23.61 -14.62
N TYR A 446 -8.94 -22.99 -14.91
CA TYR A 446 -7.63 -23.65 -14.95
C TYR A 446 -7.11 -24.05 -13.56
N SER A 447 -7.60 -23.40 -12.50
CA SER A 447 -7.28 -23.77 -11.12
C SER A 447 -8.28 -24.75 -10.50
N SER A 448 -9.37 -25.05 -11.21
CA SER A 448 -10.42 -25.95 -10.74
C SER A 448 -9.92 -27.39 -10.79
N ARG A 449 -10.20 -28.14 -9.72
CA ARG A 449 -9.89 -29.58 -9.62
C ARG A 449 -11.08 -30.46 -10.03
N LYS A 450 -12.09 -29.92 -10.71
CA LYS A 450 -13.26 -30.68 -11.16
C LYS A 450 -12.83 -31.73 -12.19
N SER A 451 -13.29 -32.96 -12.00
CA SER A 451 -13.03 -34.08 -12.89
C SER A 451 -13.57 -33.80 -14.31
N GLY A 452 -12.76 -34.05 -15.34
CA GLY A 452 -13.13 -33.80 -16.74
C GLY A 452 -12.71 -32.42 -17.27
N ASN A 453 -11.99 -31.62 -16.49
CA ASN A 453 -11.32 -30.43 -17.00
C ASN A 453 -10.28 -30.81 -18.05
N SER A 454 -10.32 -30.15 -19.20
CA SER A 454 -9.36 -30.29 -20.29
C SER A 454 -8.60 -28.99 -20.47
N ASP A 455 -7.41 -29.07 -21.06
CA ASP A 455 -6.73 -27.85 -21.51
C ASP A 455 -7.56 -27.21 -22.63
N ILE A 456 -7.84 -25.92 -22.47
CA ILE A 456 -8.57 -25.11 -23.43
C ILE A 456 -7.92 -23.75 -23.59
N CYS A 457 -8.02 -23.17 -24.78
CA CYS A 457 -7.45 -21.88 -25.11
C CYS A 457 -8.03 -20.78 -24.19
N TYR A 458 -7.17 -19.98 -23.58
CA TYR A 458 -7.52 -18.89 -22.68
C TYR A 458 -8.50 -17.89 -23.31
N HIS A 459 -8.35 -17.61 -24.60
CA HIS A 459 -9.14 -16.56 -25.25
C HIS A 459 -10.48 -17.06 -25.77
N CYS A 460 -10.54 -18.26 -26.33
CA CYS A 460 -11.73 -18.76 -27.03
C CYS A 460 -12.33 -20.06 -26.47
N GLY A 461 -11.63 -20.77 -25.58
CA GLY A 461 -12.13 -22.01 -24.99
C GLY A 461 -12.03 -23.26 -25.88
N THR A 462 -11.40 -23.18 -27.06
CA THR A 462 -11.16 -24.37 -27.91
C THR A 462 -10.17 -25.33 -27.25
N ASP A 463 -10.36 -26.63 -27.43
CA ASP A 463 -9.53 -27.71 -26.86
C ASP A 463 -8.47 -28.24 -27.84
N SER A 464 -8.23 -27.52 -28.94
CA SER A 464 -7.42 -27.95 -30.07
C SER A 464 -6.51 -26.84 -30.61
N ASP A 465 -5.59 -27.25 -31.49
CA ASP A 465 -4.68 -26.35 -32.24
C ASP A 465 -3.86 -25.42 -31.34
N PHE A 466 -3.31 -25.95 -30.24
CA PHE A 466 -2.49 -25.18 -29.32
C PHE A 466 -1.15 -24.79 -29.92
N VAL A 467 -0.73 -23.57 -29.62
CA VAL A 467 0.57 -23.02 -29.98
C VAL A 467 1.53 -23.26 -28.82
N ASP A 468 2.73 -23.71 -29.14
CA ASP A 468 3.81 -23.80 -28.18
C ASP A 468 4.24 -22.40 -27.69
N PRO A 469 4.25 -22.14 -26.37
CA PRO A 469 4.74 -20.88 -25.86
C PRO A 469 6.23 -20.69 -26.18
N PRO A 470 6.67 -19.48 -26.61
CA PRO A 470 8.08 -19.19 -26.81
C PRO A 470 8.92 -19.40 -25.55
N ASP A 471 10.18 -19.78 -25.71
CA ASP A 471 11.10 -20.01 -24.59
C ASP A 471 11.21 -18.80 -23.67
N SER A 472 11.16 -17.58 -24.22
CA SER A 472 11.18 -16.33 -23.46
C SER A 472 10.05 -16.22 -22.42
N ILE A 473 8.88 -16.78 -22.70
CA ILE A 473 7.73 -16.81 -21.78
C ILE A 473 7.87 -17.99 -20.81
N ARG A 474 8.30 -19.17 -21.31
CA ARG A 474 8.53 -20.38 -20.49
C ARG A 474 9.52 -20.15 -19.35
N THR A 475 10.61 -19.42 -19.62
CA THR A 475 11.61 -19.10 -18.61
C THR A 475 11.16 -18.02 -17.65
N LYS A 476 10.26 -17.14 -18.11
CA LYS A 476 9.86 -15.94 -17.37
C LYS A 476 8.67 -16.18 -16.44
N TYR A 477 7.77 -17.12 -16.72
CA TYR A 477 6.53 -17.30 -15.94
C TYR A 477 6.28 -18.75 -15.55
N LYS A 478 5.78 -18.97 -14.33
CA LYS A 478 5.45 -20.31 -13.79
C LYS A 478 4.14 -20.86 -14.33
N ILE A 479 3.17 -19.99 -14.63
CA ILE A 479 1.88 -20.38 -15.20
C ILE A 479 1.74 -19.70 -16.55
N ILE A 480 1.47 -20.48 -17.59
CA ILE A 480 1.18 -20.03 -18.94
C ILE A 480 -0.14 -20.69 -19.33
N TYR A 481 -1.15 -19.88 -19.66
CA TYR A 481 -2.44 -20.42 -20.11
C TYR A 481 -2.38 -20.78 -21.60
N PRO A 482 -3.05 -21.87 -22.03
CA PRO A 482 -3.02 -22.31 -23.42
C PRO A 482 -3.51 -21.23 -24.40
N LEU A 483 -2.89 -21.17 -25.58
CA LEU A 483 -3.28 -20.30 -26.69
C LEU A 483 -3.44 -21.17 -27.94
N CYS A 484 -4.52 -21.01 -28.71
CA CYS A 484 -4.69 -21.70 -29.99
C CYS A 484 -4.24 -20.84 -31.17
N GLN A 485 -3.89 -21.49 -32.29
CA GLN A 485 -3.37 -20.84 -33.49
C GLN A 485 -4.32 -19.76 -34.01
N ARG A 486 -5.63 -20.04 -34.06
CA ARG A 486 -6.65 -19.08 -34.50
C ARG A 486 -6.68 -17.79 -33.67
N CYS A 487 -6.38 -17.88 -32.37
CA CYS A 487 -6.32 -16.69 -31.52
C CYS A 487 -5.01 -15.93 -31.73
N GLN A 488 -3.90 -16.66 -31.90
CA GLN A 488 -2.61 -16.06 -32.23
C GLN A 488 -2.66 -15.29 -33.56
N ASP A 489 -3.28 -15.86 -34.60
CA ASP A 489 -3.44 -15.22 -35.91
C ASP A 489 -4.30 -13.95 -35.83
N LYS A 490 -5.20 -13.87 -34.84
CA LYS A 490 -6.00 -12.67 -34.51
C LYS A 490 -5.24 -11.68 -33.61
N GLY A 491 -3.94 -11.85 -33.43
CA GLY A 491 -3.07 -10.98 -32.63
C GLY A 491 -3.24 -11.14 -31.12
N LYS A 492 -3.79 -12.26 -30.62
CA LYS A 492 -3.84 -12.53 -29.17
C LYS A 492 -2.52 -13.13 -28.69
N GLU A 493 -2.07 -12.67 -27.53
CA GLU A 493 -0.84 -13.15 -26.89
C GLU A 493 -1.12 -14.18 -25.79
N PHE A 494 -0.07 -14.90 -25.36
CA PHE A 494 -0.14 -15.78 -24.20
C PHE A 494 -0.46 -14.98 -22.94
N ASN A 495 -1.43 -15.45 -22.15
CA ASN A 495 -1.63 -14.94 -20.79
C ASN A 495 -0.77 -15.78 -19.84
N ALA A 496 0.06 -15.13 -19.03
CA ALA A 496 0.97 -15.78 -18.11
C ALA A 496 0.98 -15.10 -16.74
N ARG A 497 1.25 -15.88 -15.69
CA ARG A 497 1.25 -15.43 -14.29
C ARG A 497 2.42 -16.02 -13.52
N MET A 498 2.69 -15.41 -12.36
CA MET A 498 3.78 -15.78 -11.46
C MET A 498 5.14 -15.75 -12.15
N GLU A 499 5.68 -14.56 -12.31
CA GLU A 499 7.01 -14.37 -12.88
C GLU A 499 8.06 -15.16 -12.08
N VAL A 500 8.84 -15.99 -12.78
CA VAL A 500 9.98 -16.70 -12.23
C VAL A 500 11.04 -15.65 -11.99
N LYS A 501 11.30 -15.35 -10.71
CA LYS A 501 12.50 -14.64 -10.32
C LYS A 501 13.69 -15.56 -10.62
N VAL A 502 14.34 -15.36 -11.76
CA VAL A 502 15.55 -16.10 -12.11
C VAL A 502 16.68 -15.51 -11.27
N ASN A 503 17.09 -16.19 -10.21
CA ASN A 503 18.45 -16.02 -9.69
C ASN A 503 19.37 -16.50 -10.82
N GLY A 504 20.01 -15.55 -11.51
CA GLY A 504 20.94 -15.80 -12.61
C GLY A 504 21.90 -16.93 -12.27
N SER A 505 22.03 -17.84 -13.23
CA SER A 505 22.81 -19.06 -13.17
C SER A 505 24.23 -18.84 -12.65
N ASN A 506 24.64 -19.72 -11.74
CA ASN A 506 26.02 -19.99 -11.34
C ASN A 506 26.92 -20.24 -12.57
N SER A 507 27.44 -19.18 -13.21
CA SER A 507 28.67 -19.31 -13.98
C SER A 507 29.82 -19.28 -12.98
N LYS A 508 30.21 -20.46 -12.48
CA LYS A 508 31.50 -20.66 -11.82
C LYS A 508 32.61 -20.30 -12.82
N ARG A 509 33.00 -19.03 -12.90
CA ARG A 509 34.31 -18.67 -13.42
C ARG A 509 35.33 -19.05 -12.34
N ARG A 510 35.99 -20.19 -12.57
CA ARG A 510 37.22 -20.59 -11.89
C ARG A 510 38.13 -19.36 -11.80
N LYS A 511 38.37 -18.87 -10.58
CA LYS A 511 39.49 -17.98 -10.28
C LYS A 511 40.77 -18.75 -10.62
N THR A 512 41.42 -18.40 -11.72
CA THR A 512 42.86 -18.60 -11.84
C THR A 512 43.54 -17.52 -10.99
N ARG A 513 44.53 -17.97 -10.22
CA ARG A 513 45.33 -17.21 -9.24
C ARG A 513 45.77 -15.84 -9.71
#